data_AF-A0A8T6NXI4-F1
#
_entry.id   AF-A0A8T6NXI4-F1
#
_cell.length_a   1.000
_cell.length_b   1.000
_cell.length_c   1.000
_cell.angle_alpha   90.00
_cell.angle_beta   90.00
_cell.angle_gamma   90.00
#
_symmetry.space_group_name_H-M   'P 1'
#
loop_
_entity.id
_entity.type
_entity.pdbx_description
1 polymer ?
#
loop_
_entity_poly.entity_id
_entity_poly.type
_entity_poly.pdbx_seq_one_letter_code
_entity_poly.pdbx_strand_id
1 'polypeptide(L)'
;MKRILIVFAAAVIIAAAAHSPSAHAAGILIDDFTVAQGPFTTSSLISPDGGTLDTLSVLGGERDMGVGMEDLGGGSVTAEVTGGSLNYTQTGTITGGVGVSWDGDDNAWFPPDDAIDRDGLGGLDLTAGGIDAFCVTVEPSGPYDIAIGVTSDDASGSQFLVDLPAITETTVIKFPFADFSANDGEDPADFTNIGS
;
A
#
# COMPACT_ATOMS: atom_id res chain seq x y z
N MET A 1 1.98 -12.79 -14.37
CA MET A 1 0.78 -12.08 -13.86
C MET A 1 1.34 -10.92 -13.05
N LYS A 2 0.87 -9.68 -13.22
CA LYS A 2 1.44 -8.56 -12.45
C LYS A 2 0.83 -8.58 -11.06
N ARG A 3 1.62 -8.77 -10.02
CA ARG A 3 1.14 -8.77 -8.63
C ARG A 3 1.67 -7.55 -7.94
N ILE A 4 0.78 -6.79 -7.32
CA ILE A 4 1.13 -5.68 -6.46
C ILE A 4 0.67 -6.08 -5.06
N LEU A 5 1.61 -6.49 -4.22
CA LEU A 5 1.36 -6.79 -2.82
C LEU A 5 1.48 -5.48 -2.06
N ILE A 6 0.38 -4.79 -1.77
CA ILE A 6 0.46 -3.57 -0.96
C ILE A 6 0.06 -3.91 0.48
N VAL A 7 1.01 -4.02 1.39
CA VAL A 7 0.68 -4.22 2.80
C VAL A 7 0.39 -2.85 3.41
N PHE A 8 -0.84 -2.39 3.20
CA PHE A 8 -1.33 -1.09 3.66
C PHE A 8 -1.97 -1.17 5.05
N ALA A 9 -1.38 -0.49 6.03
CA ALA A 9 -2.19 0.36 6.89
C ALA A 9 -2.59 1.65 6.12
N ALA A 10 -3.62 1.54 5.26
CA ALA A 10 -4.55 2.57 4.78
C ALA A 10 -4.18 3.56 3.60
N ALA A 11 -5.13 4.39 3.11
CA ALA A 11 -5.29 4.93 1.74
C ALA A 11 -5.23 6.48 1.41
N VAL A 12 -4.95 6.81 0.11
CA VAL A 12 -5.28 7.94 -0.85
C VAL A 12 -5.19 9.46 -0.62
N ILE A 13 -4.67 10.17 -1.65
CA ILE A 13 -5.02 11.57 -2.05
C ILE A 13 -5.81 11.74 -3.37
N ILE A 14 -6.66 12.78 -3.32
CA ILE A 14 -7.50 13.40 -4.33
C ILE A 14 -6.79 14.60 -4.98
N ALA A 15 -6.79 14.68 -6.31
CA ALA A 15 -6.44 15.90 -7.06
C ALA A 15 -7.61 16.90 -7.08
N ALA A 16 -7.33 18.16 -6.81
CA ALA A 16 -8.31 19.23 -6.65
C ALA A 16 -8.95 19.69 -7.97
N ALA A 17 -10.29 19.66 -8.03
CA ALA A 17 -11.09 20.59 -8.82
C ALA A 17 -12.16 21.20 -7.91
N ALA A 18 -12.16 22.53 -7.79
CA ALA A 18 -12.95 23.30 -6.83
C ALA A 18 -14.46 23.02 -6.92
N HIS A 19 -14.97 22.24 -5.98
CA HIS A 19 -16.39 22.17 -5.60
C HIS A 19 -16.45 22.25 -4.08
N SER A 20 -17.26 23.15 -3.54
CA SER A 20 -17.45 23.33 -2.10
C SER A 20 -17.97 22.03 -1.49
N PRO A 21 -17.21 21.34 -0.61
CA PRO A 21 -17.69 20.11 -0.03
C PRO A 21 -18.64 20.42 1.14
N SER A 22 -19.78 19.74 1.14
CA SER A 22 -20.48 19.34 2.36
C SER A 22 -19.46 18.83 3.37
N ALA A 23 -19.56 19.24 4.64
CA ALA A 23 -18.68 18.81 5.73
C ALA A 23 -18.90 17.32 6.06
N HIS A 24 -18.46 16.45 5.16
CA HIS A 24 -18.04 15.09 5.52
C HIS A 24 -16.74 15.23 6.29
N ALA A 25 -16.57 14.44 7.36
CA ALA A 25 -15.29 14.34 8.03
C ALA A 25 -14.22 14.05 6.98
N ALA A 26 -13.13 14.83 6.98
CA ALA A 26 -12.01 14.59 6.08
C ALA A 26 -11.48 13.18 6.39
N GLY A 27 -11.34 12.34 5.36
CA GLY A 27 -10.75 11.01 5.52
C GLY A 27 -9.35 11.11 6.14
N ILE A 28 -8.89 10.03 6.78
CA ILE A 28 -7.48 9.92 7.15
C ILE A 28 -6.70 9.74 5.86
N LEU A 29 -5.75 10.64 5.64
CA LEU A 29 -4.81 10.58 4.55
C LEU A 29 -3.64 9.69 4.97
N ILE A 30 -3.35 8.64 4.20
CA ILE A 30 -2.16 7.83 4.43
C ILE A 30 -0.97 8.31 3.63
N ASP A 31 -1.14 8.45 2.33
CA ASP A 31 -0.06 8.90 1.47
C ASP A 31 -0.61 9.63 0.24
N ASP A 32 0.06 10.72 -0.10
CA ASP A 32 -0.22 11.51 -1.28
C ASP A 32 0.78 11.33 -2.41
N PHE A 33 1.83 10.55 -2.18
CA PHE A 33 2.89 10.23 -3.12
C PHE A 33 3.55 11.49 -3.71
N THR A 34 3.47 12.64 -3.02
CA THR A 34 4.08 13.90 -3.47
C THR A 34 5.58 13.93 -3.22
N VAL A 35 6.06 13.16 -2.23
CA VAL A 35 7.48 12.98 -1.95
C VAL A 35 8.00 11.76 -2.70
N ALA A 36 8.96 12.00 -3.59
CA ALA A 36 9.53 10.97 -4.46
C ALA A 36 10.38 9.95 -3.67
N GLN A 37 10.39 8.71 -4.15
CA GLN A 37 11.18 7.60 -3.60
C GLN A 37 11.52 6.59 -4.70
N GLY A 38 12.71 6.01 -4.66
CA GLY A 38 13.24 5.20 -5.75
C GLY A 38 13.86 6.02 -6.90
N PRO A 39 14.01 5.45 -8.11
CA PRO A 39 13.52 4.14 -8.52
C PRO A 39 14.28 2.99 -7.87
N PHE A 40 13.56 1.96 -7.46
CA PHE A 40 14.10 0.67 -7.04
C PHE A 40 13.96 -0.33 -8.18
N THR A 41 15.01 -1.06 -8.49
CA THR A 41 15.03 -1.99 -9.63
C THR A 41 15.75 -3.28 -9.26
N THR A 42 15.05 -4.39 -9.45
CA THR A 42 15.65 -5.72 -9.36
C THR A 42 15.54 -6.49 -10.67
N SER A 43 16.54 -7.34 -10.90
CA SER A 43 16.61 -8.31 -12.01
C SER A 43 16.94 -9.72 -11.51
N SER A 44 16.82 -9.95 -10.19
CA SER A 44 17.20 -11.19 -9.52
C SER A 44 16.19 -11.57 -8.44
N LEU A 45 15.85 -12.86 -8.37
CA LEU A 45 14.94 -13.39 -7.35
C LEU A 45 15.44 -13.23 -5.91
N ILE A 46 16.75 -13.21 -5.70
CA ILE A 46 17.36 -13.26 -4.36
C ILE A 46 17.88 -11.91 -3.89
N SER A 47 17.69 -10.87 -4.69
CA SER A 47 18.18 -9.52 -4.40
C SER A 47 17.04 -8.55 -4.63
N PRO A 48 16.04 -8.51 -3.73
CA PRO A 48 15.07 -7.42 -3.74
C PRO A 48 15.81 -6.08 -3.59
N ASP A 49 15.17 -5.01 -4.03
CA ASP A 49 15.69 -3.64 -3.95
C ASP A 49 14.62 -2.72 -3.38
N GLY A 50 15.01 -1.72 -2.61
CA GLY A 50 14.07 -0.88 -1.86
C GLY A 50 14.75 0.05 -0.85
N GLY A 51 13.92 0.70 -0.05
CA GLY A 51 14.35 1.65 0.98
C GLY A 51 13.19 2.31 1.68
N THR A 52 13.52 3.08 2.72
CA THR A 52 12.58 3.84 3.53
C THR A 52 12.50 5.31 3.08
N LEU A 53 11.44 6.01 3.49
CA LEU A 53 11.27 7.45 3.30
C LEU A 53 10.67 8.08 4.57
N ASP A 54 11.50 8.78 5.32
CA ASP A 54 11.07 9.54 6.50
C ASP A 54 10.41 10.86 6.08
N THR A 55 9.11 11.02 6.35
CA THR A 55 8.40 12.27 6.11
C THR A 55 7.12 12.37 6.94
N LEU A 56 6.83 13.56 7.46
CA LEU A 56 5.56 13.83 8.15
C LEU A 56 4.35 13.88 7.21
N SER A 57 4.56 13.76 5.89
CA SER A 57 3.50 13.74 4.88
C SER A 57 2.85 12.37 4.69
N VAL A 58 3.41 11.32 5.31
CA VAL A 58 2.86 9.96 5.26
C VAL A 58 2.41 9.53 6.65
N LEU A 59 1.42 8.64 6.72
CA LEU A 59 0.98 8.06 7.99
C LEU A 59 2.13 7.30 8.65
N GLY A 60 2.23 7.37 9.98
CA GLY A 60 3.33 6.75 10.72
C GLY A 60 4.65 7.52 10.66
N GLY A 61 4.83 8.43 9.71
CA GLY A 61 6.04 9.23 9.55
C GLY A 61 7.09 8.61 8.62
N GLU A 62 6.86 7.39 8.14
CA GLU A 62 7.72 6.67 7.21
C GLU A 62 6.88 5.95 6.14
N ARG A 63 7.45 5.80 4.94
CA ARG A 63 6.96 4.88 3.91
C ARG A 63 8.09 3.98 3.46
N ASP A 64 7.90 2.69 3.62
CA ASP A 64 8.81 1.69 3.08
C ASP A 64 8.33 1.20 1.74
N MET A 65 9.28 1.03 0.81
CA MET A 65 8.96 0.54 -0.51
C MET A 65 10.05 -0.38 -1.01
N GLY A 66 9.65 -1.49 -1.61
CA GLY A 66 10.55 -2.47 -2.19
C GLY A 66 9.97 -3.16 -3.42
N VAL A 67 10.85 -3.75 -4.23
CA VAL A 67 10.48 -4.57 -5.39
C VAL A 67 11.11 -5.95 -5.31
N GLY A 68 10.34 -6.94 -5.76
CA GLY A 68 10.74 -8.34 -5.81
C GLY A 68 10.39 -8.97 -7.15
N MET A 69 11.17 -9.99 -7.54
CA MET A 69 10.81 -10.90 -8.63
C MET A 69 10.29 -12.21 -8.05
N GLU A 70 9.30 -12.81 -8.72
CA GLU A 70 8.70 -14.09 -8.35
C GLU A 70 9.13 -15.23 -9.29
N ASP A 71 9.58 -14.93 -10.51
CA ASP A 71 10.08 -15.94 -11.46
C ASP A 71 11.48 -15.66 -12.02
N LEU A 72 12.14 -16.74 -12.47
CA LEU A 72 13.42 -16.67 -13.16
C LEU A 72 13.17 -16.32 -14.63
N GLY A 73 13.56 -15.12 -15.05
CA GLY A 73 13.51 -14.69 -16.44
C GLY A 73 14.46 -13.55 -16.75
N GLY A 74 14.76 -13.34 -18.02
CA GLY A 74 15.50 -12.16 -18.46
C GLY A 74 14.59 -10.94 -18.42
N GLY A 75 14.88 -9.99 -17.53
CA GLY A 75 14.10 -8.75 -17.38
C GLY A 75 14.39 -8.05 -16.05
N SER A 76 13.60 -7.02 -15.78
CA SER A 76 13.61 -6.31 -14.50
C SER A 76 12.21 -5.90 -14.06
N VAL A 77 12.07 -5.71 -12.76
CA VAL A 77 10.95 -5.08 -12.08
C VAL A 77 11.44 -3.76 -11.51
N THR A 78 10.68 -2.70 -11.71
CA THR A 78 11.01 -1.37 -11.22
C THR A 78 9.78 -0.73 -10.58
N ALA A 79 9.97 -0.10 -9.43
CA ALA A 79 8.96 0.76 -8.82
C ALA A 79 9.56 2.09 -8.37
N GLU A 80 8.75 3.14 -8.43
CA GLU A 80 9.11 4.47 -7.97
C GLU A 80 7.87 5.26 -7.56
N VAL A 81 8.03 6.16 -6.61
CA VAL A 81 7.06 7.21 -6.34
C VAL A 81 7.54 8.49 -7.02
N THR A 82 6.74 9.01 -7.95
CA THR A 82 7.05 10.26 -8.64
C THR A 82 5.78 10.90 -9.19
N GLY A 83 5.72 12.23 -9.20
CA GLY A 83 4.59 12.97 -9.76
C GLY A 83 3.26 12.79 -9.04
N GLY A 84 3.25 12.40 -7.75
CA GLY A 84 2.01 12.15 -7.01
C GLY A 84 1.45 10.75 -7.21
N SER A 85 2.26 9.77 -7.65
CA SER A 85 1.81 8.40 -7.89
C SER A 85 2.91 7.37 -7.65
N LEU A 86 2.49 6.18 -7.19
CA LEU A 86 3.28 4.97 -7.22
C LEU A 86 3.24 4.37 -8.63
N ASN A 87 4.42 4.26 -9.26
CA ASN A 87 4.59 3.70 -10.59
C ASN A 87 5.24 2.33 -10.48
N TYR A 88 4.63 1.33 -11.11
CA TYR A 88 5.15 -0.03 -11.17
C TYR A 88 5.30 -0.48 -12.63
N THR A 89 6.49 -0.97 -12.96
CA THR A 89 6.77 -1.54 -14.27
C THR A 89 7.50 -2.87 -14.15
N GLN A 90 7.24 -3.76 -15.10
CA GLN A 90 7.96 -5.02 -15.22
C GLN A 90 8.10 -5.40 -16.68
N THR A 91 9.13 -6.19 -16.97
CA THR A 91 9.25 -6.84 -18.27
C THR A 91 8.08 -7.81 -18.49
N GLY A 92 7.51 -7.85 -19.70
CA GLY A 92 6.26 -8.59 -19.94
C GLY A 92 6.35 -10.12 -19.79
N THR A 93 7.56 -10.67 -19.75
CA THR A 93 7.82 -12.12 -19.65
C THR A 93 8.15 -12.60 -18.24
N ILE A 94 8.19 -11.71 -17.26
CA ILE A 94 8.48 -12.04 -15.86
C ILE A 94 7.27 -11.75 -14.98
N THR A 95 7.32 -12.23 -13.75
CA THR A 95 6.37 -11.94 -12.69
C THR A 95 7.16 -11.37 -11.53
N GLY A 96 6.67 -10.28 -10.96
CA GLY A 96 7.18 -9.72 -9.73
C GLY A 96 6.15 -8.79 -9.12
N GLY A 97 6.62 -7.99 -8.18
CA GLY A 97 5.75 -7.04 -7.50
C GLY A 97 6.49 -5.93 -6.81
N VAL A 98 5.68 -5.00 -6.29
CA VAL A 98 6.09 -3.92 -5.41
C VAL A 98 5.36 -4.12 -4.08
N GLY A 99 6.10 -3.93 -3.00
CA GLY A 99 5.63 -3.81 -1.63
C GLY A 99 5.72 -2.36 -1.18
N VAL A 100 4.70 -1.89 -0.48
CA VAL A 100 4.70 -0.60 0.22
C VAL A 100 4.04 -0.77 1.58
N SER A 101 4.67 -0.25 2.64
CA SER A 101 4.14 -0.24 4.02
C SER A 101 4.23 1.15 4.67
N TRP A 102 3.39 1.31 5.69
CA TRP A 102 3.31 2.47 6.59
C TRP A 102 3.02 1.90 7.97
N ASP A 103 4.06 1.52 8.69
CA ASP A 103 3.98 0.77 9.95
C ASP A 103 4.56 1.56 11.12
N GLY A 104 5.46 2.51 10.89
CA GLY A 104 5.99 3.38 11.93
C GLY A 104 7.32 3.97 11.47
N ASP A 105 8.00 4.74 12.32
CA ASP A 105 9.39 5.16 12.09
C ASP A 105 10.32 4.07 12.65
N ASP A 106 10.49 3.00 11.88
CA ASP A 106 11.26 1.80 12.25
C ASP A 106 12.53 1.60 11.39
N ASN A 107 12.57 2.27 10.23
CA ASN A 107 13.65 2.28 9.27
C ASN A 107 13.95 0.89 8.69
N ALA A 108 12.93 0.05 8.54
CA ALA A 108 13.00 -1.30 8.03
C ALA A 108 12.08 -1.49 6.82
N TRP A 109 12.67 -1.64 5.63
CA TRP A 109 11.90 -1.91 4.41
C TRP A 109 11.86 -3.40 4.03
N PHE A 110 10.75 -3.79 3.39
CA PHE A 110 10.46 -5.13 2.91
C PHE A 110 11.24 -5.53 1.64
N PRO A 111 11.82 -6.75 1.51
CA PRO A 111 11.59 -7.96 2.31
C PRO A 111 12.75 -8.33 3.25
N PRO A 112 12.45 -8.98 4.41
CA PRO A 112 11.35 -9.94 4.63
C PRO A 112 10.17 -9.43 5.50
N ASP A 113 9.08 -10.22 5.62
CA ASP A 113 7.84 -9.94 6.41
C ASP A 113 8.08 -9.56 7.89
N ASP A 114 9.28 -9.82 8.42
CA ASP A 114 9.71 -9.43 9.76
C ASP A 114 10.11 -7.95 9.88
N ALA A 115 10.07 -7.21 8.76
CA ALA A 115 10.32 -5.77 8.71
C ALA A 115 9.08 -4.92 9.02
N ILE A 116 7.88 -5.50 9.16
CA ILE A 116 6.68 -4.71 9.46
C ILE A 116 6.56 -4.49 10.98
N ASP A 117 6.69 -3.25 11.44
CA ASP A 117 6.36 -2.87 12.82
C ASP A 117 4.85 -2.86 13.06
N ARG A 118 4.31 -4.01 13.45
CA ARG A 118 2.86 -4.19 13.62
C ARG A 118 2.25 -3.27 14.68
N ASP A 119 3.04 -2.73 15.60
CA ASP A 119 2.60 -1.85 16.69
C ASP A 119 3.04 -0.38 16.49
N GLY A 120 3.70 -0.06 15.36
CA GLY A 120 4.39 1.22 15.19
C GLY A 120 3.46 2.43 14.94
N LEU A 121 2.18 2.19 14.61
CA LEU A 121 1.18 3.25 14.37
C LEU A 121 0.51 3.81 15.63
N GLY A 122 0.69 3.17 16.78
CA GLY A 122 0.27 3.65 18.09
C GLY A 122 -1.24 3.71 18.35
N GLY A 123 -2.03 2.78 17.80
CA GLY A 123 -3.47 2.63 18.09
C GLY A 123 -4.37 3.62 17.34
N LEU A 124 -4.16 3.75 16.03
CA LEU A 124 -4.92 4.66 15.18
C LEU A 124 -6.35 4.16 14.90
N ASP A 125 -7.35 5.03 15.04
CA ASP A 125 -8.74 4.74 14.65
C ASP A 125 -8.98 5.11 13.18
N LEU A 126 -8.96 4.11 12.29
CA LEU A 126 -9.25 4.28 10.86
C LEU A 126 -10.73 4.48 10.55
N THR A 127 -11.61 4.25 11.52
CA THR A 127 -13.07 4.42 11.37
C THR A 127 -13.55 5.80 11.82
N ALA A 128 -12.65 6.59 12.41
CA ALA A 128 -12.94 7.91 12.93
C ALA A 128 -13.69 8.77 11.90
N GLY A 129 -14.75 9.45 12.34
CA GLY A 129 -15.57 10.27 11.43
C GLY A 129 -16.52 9.47 10.54
N GLY A 130 -16.70 8.17 10.78
CA GLY A 130 -17.61 7.30 10.04
C GLY A 130 -17.02 6.77 8.73
N ILE A 131 -15.68 6.69 8.66
CA ILE A 131 -14.96 6.08 7.55
C ILE A 131 -15.13 4.56 7.65
N ASP A 132 -15.40 3.90 6.53
CA ASP A 132 -15.70 2.46 6.48
C ASP A 132 -14.96 1.74 5.34
N ALA A 133 -14.03 2.41 4.66
CA ALA A 133 -13.33 1.87 3.52
C ALA A 133 -11.98 2.56 3.27
N PHE A 134 -11.04 1.82 2.70
CA PHE A 134 -9.92 2.43 1.96
C PHE A 134 -10.39 2.91 0.59
N CYS A 135 -9.82 4.02 0.14
CA CYS A 135 -9.99 4.49 -1.22
C CYS A 135 -8.64 4.40 -1.92
N VAL A 136 -8.55 3.88 -3.15
CA VAL A 136 -7.32 3.90 -3.96
C VAL A 136 -7.62 4.57 -5.30
N THR A 137 -6.93 5.66 -5.61
CA THR A 137 -7.02 6.31 -6.91
C THR A 137 -6.06 5.60 -7.85
N VAL A 138 -6.60 5.04 -8.92
CA VAL A 138 -5.85 4.27 -9.92
C VAL A 138 -5.90 5.00 -11.24
N GLU A 139 -4.72 5.30 -11.80
CA GLU A 139 -4.57 5.82 -13.16
C GLU A 139 -4.73 4.73 -14.23
N PRO A 140 -4.96 5.10 -15.51
CA PRO A 140 -5.07 4.12 -16.59
C PRO A 140 -3.90 3.13 -16.63
N SER A 141 -4.24 1.85 -16.58
CA SER A 141 -3.27 0.77 -16.33
C SER A 141 -3.77 -0.56 -16.92
N GLY A 142 -2.82 -1.49 -17.11
CA GLY A 142 -3.15 -2.88 -17.45
C GLY A 142 -3.79 -3.61 -16.26
N PRO A 143 -4.15 -4.89 -16.41
CA PRO A 143 -4.62 -5.68 -15.27
C PRO A 143 -3.46 -5.99 -14.30
N TYR A 144 -3.78 -6.06 -13.01
CA TYR A 144 -2.87 -6.45 -11.94
C TYR A 144 -3.66 -6.87 -10.70
N ASP A 145 -3.00 -7.64 -9.83
CA ASP A 145 -3.58 -8.08 -8.57
C ASP A 145 -3.18 -7.08 -7.48
N ILE A 146 -4.10 -6.70 -6.60
CA ILE A 146 -3.82 -5.92 -5.38
C ILE A 146 -4.11 -6.80 -4.17
N ALA A 147 -3.15 -6.84 -3.25
CA ALA A 147 -3.40 -7.18 -1.86
C ALA A 147 -3.35 -5.90 -1.01
N ILE A 148 -4.23 -5.79 0.00
CA ILE A 148 -4.23 -4.76 1.04
C ILE A 148 -4.25 -5.49 2.38
N GLY A 149 -3.23 -5.31 3.23
CA GLY A 149 -3.14 -5.96 4.54
C GLY A 149 -3.02 -4.94 5.67
N VAL A 150 -3.82 -5.10 6.73
CA VAL A 150 -3.92 -4.20 7.88
C VAL A 150 -3.68 -4.99 9.16
N THR A 151 -2.86 -4.48 10.07
CA THR A 151 -2.57 -5.09 11.37
C THR A 151 -3.03 -4.16 12.49
N SER A 152 -3.75 -4.71 13.47
CA SER A 152 -4.10 -3.96 14.69
C SER A 152 -3.07 -4.16 15.79
N ASP A 153 -2.48 -5.34 15.85
CA ASP A 153 -1.43 -5.73 16.78
C ASP A 153 -0.71 -6.98 16.23
N ASP A 154 0.21 -7.53 17.02
CA ASP A 154 0.94 -8.78 16.75
C ASP A 154 0.05 -10.01 16.51
N ALA A 155 -1.18 -10.05 17.02
CA ALA A 155 -2.08 -11.20 16.94
C ALA A 155 -3.24 -11.00 15.95
N SER A 156 -3.50 -9.77 15.55
CA SER A 156 -4.69 -9.36 14.82
C SER A 156 -4.32 -8.69 13.51
N GLY A 157 -4.77 -9.28 12.41
CA GLY A 157 -4.51 -8.77 11.08
C GLY A 157 -5.52 -9.27 10.07
N SER A 158 -5.83 -8.42 9.09
CA SER A 158 -6.77 -8.73 8.03
C SER A 158 -6.21 -8.34 6.67
N GLN A 159 -6.62 -9.08 5.65
CA GLN A 159 -6.28 -8.80 4.26
C GLN A 159 -7.51 -8.72 3.36
N PHE A 160 -7.35 -7.99 2.26
CA PHE A 160 -8.26 -7.97 1.13
C PHE A 160 -7.46 -8.20 -0.15
N LEU A 161 -7.93 -9.13 -0.98
CA LEU A 161 -7.29 -9.51 -2.24
C LEU A 161 -8.25 -9.22 -3.39
N VAL A 162 -7.77 -8.57 -4.45
CA VAL A 162 -8.57 -8.33 -5.66
C VAL A 162 -7.75 -8.41 -6.93
N ASP A 163 -8.33 -9.04 -7.94
CA ASP A 163 -7.84 -8.98 -9.31
C ASP A 163 -8.46 -7.75 -9.98
N LEU A 164 -7.65 -6.74 -10.29
CA LEU A 164 -8.12 -5.56 -11.00
C LEU A 164 -8.04 -5.78 -12.52
N PRO A 165 -9.15 -5.57 -13.25
CA PRO A 165 -9.09 -5.52 -14.71
C PRO A 165 -8.31 -4.30 -15.17
N ALA A 166 -8.01 -4.23 -16.47
CA ALA A 166 -7.44 -3.03 -17.05
C ALA A 166 -8.34 -1.82 -16.78
N ILE A 167 -7.75 -0.74 -16.27
CA ILE A 167 -8.42 0.52 -15.98
C ILE A 167 -8.14 1.48 -17.13
N THR A 168 -9.19 2.04 -17.75
CA THR A 168 -9.05 2.89 -18.94
C THR A 168 -9.07 4.39 -18.65
N GLU A 169 -9.53 4.77 -17.47
CA GLU A 169 -9.61 6.16 -16.99
C GLU A 169 -9.36 6.20 -15.48
N THR A 170 -8.88 7.34 -14.97
CA THR A 170 -8.60 7.49 -13.53
C THR A 170 -9.83 7.17 -12.70
N THR A 171 -9.73 6.19 -11.81
CA THR A 171 -10.84 5.63 -11.05
C THR A 171 -10.50 5.57 -9.58
N VAL A 172 -11.46 5.92 -8.70
CA VAL A 172 -11.34 5.68 -7.25
C VAL A 172 -11.98 4.34 -6.92
N ILE A 173 -11.17 3.40 -6.48
CA ILE A 173 -11.59 2.08 -6.02
C ILE A 173 -11.79 2.13 -4.52
N LYS A 174 -12.88 1.55 -4.02
CA LYS A 174 -13.16 1.47 -2.58
C LYS A 174 -12.99 0.04 -2.10
N PHE A 175 -12.38 -0.12 -0.94
CA PHE A 175 -12.16 -1.37 -0.25
C PHE A 175 -12.83 -1.28 1.13
N PRO A 176 -14.11 -1.66 1.25
CA PRO A 176 -14.83 -1.61 2.51
C PRO A 176 -14.14 -2.47 3.58
N PHE A 177 -14.00 -1.95 4.80
CA PHE A 177 -13.41 -2.69 5.93
C PHE A 177 -14.16 -3.98 6.22
N ALA A 178 -15.47 -4.00 5.97
CA ALA A 178 -16.32 -5.17 6.14
C ALA A 178 -15.96 -6.35 5.21
N ASP A 179 -15.24 -6.09 4.11
CA ASP A 179 -14.85 -7.14 3.17
C ASP A 179 -13.45 -7.72 3.48
N PHE A 180 -12.73 -7.16 4.46
CA PHE A 180 -11.46 -7.69 4.90
C PHE A 180 -11.66 -8.98 5.70
N SER A 181 -10.81 -9.96 5.46
CA SER A 181 -10.79 -11.23 6.18
C SER A 181 -9.53 -11.37 7.00
N ALA A 182 -9.62 -11.98 8.18
CA ALA A 182 -8.44 -12.28 9.00
C ALA A 182 -7.36 -13.02 8.21
N ASN A 183 -6.10 -12.74 8.51
CA ASN A 183 -4.96 -13.51 8.01
C ASN A 183 -4.99 -14.94 8.57
N ASP A 184 -4.28 -15.86 7.91
CA ASP A 184 -4.25 -17.25 8.35
C ASP A 184 -3.59 -17.38 9.73
N GLY A 185 -4.35 -17.86 10.71
CA GLY A 185 -3.89 -18.02 12.09
C GLY A 185 -3.99 -16.77 12.97
N GLU A 186 -4.54 -15.66 12.47
CA GLU A 186 -4.73 -14.40 13.21
C GLU A 186 -6.21 -14.13 13.52
N ASP A 187 -6.45 -13.27 14.50
CA ASP A 187 -7.77 -12.66 14.71
C ASP A 187 -7.99 -11.52 13.68
N PRO A 188 -9.25 -11.16 13.33
CA PRO A 188 -9.49 -10.03 12.45
C PRO A 188 -8.97 -8.72 13.04
N ALA A 189 -8.34 -7.88 12.22
CA ALA A 189 -7.95 -6.53 12.60
C ALA A 189 -9.14 -5.71 13.15
N ASP A 190 -8.89 -5.01 14.26
CA ASP A 190 -9.72 -3.93 14.80
C ASP A 190 -9.34 -2.59 14.14
N PHE A 191 -10.12 -2.17 13.15
CA PHE A 191 -9.94 -0.90 12.45
C PHE A 191 -10.10 0.35 13.34
N THR A 192 -10.54 0.20 14.58
CA THR A 192 -10.62 1.30 15.56
C THR A 192 -9.33 1.47 16.37
N ASN A 193 -8.38 0.56 16.24
CA ASN A 193 -7.14 0.52 17.01
C ASN A 193 -6.03 -0.16 16.22
N ILE A 194 -5.43 0.56 15.27
CA ILE A 194 -4.39 0.08 14.36
C ILE A 194 -2.99 0.29 14.94
N GLY A 195 -2.21 -0.79 14.95
CA GLY A 195 -0.86 -0.90 15.49
C GLY A 195 -0.74 -0.46 16.94
N SER A 196 -1.29 -1.24 17.88
CA SER A 196 -1.36 -0.92 19.30
C SER A 196 -0.75 -1.97 20.22
#